data_AF-A0A957J8B3-F1
#
_entry.id   AF-A0A957J8B3-F1
#
_cell.length_a   1.000
_cell.length_b   1.000
_cell.length_c   1.000
_cell.angle_alpha   90.00
_cell.angle_beta   90.00
_cell.angle_gamma   90.00
#
_symmetry.space_group_name_H-M   'P 1'
#
loop_
_entity.id
_entity.type
_entity.pdbx_description
1 polymer ?
#
loop_
_entity_poly.entity_id
_entity_poly.type
_entity_poly.pdbx_seq_one_letter_code
_entity_poly.pdbx_strand_id
1 'polypeptide(L)'
;MKLSRFHTLFLALCAAWLLLSLSACGGGNVTVADLPTYPDAVRLQAGEDPIADTLAQNMAQNAAMTSGMGGLGGSIEQVAFRLPAGTTWDDLNGFLSRELKAAGWSEGMGGPGGNLASQALASANAGNDMVQTGMWNKGKQILTVYRLTDPNNVDQPYLIVSLNTN
;
A
#
# COMPACT_ATOMS: atom_id res chain seq x y z
N MET A 1 -11.82 32.73 -49.36
CA MET A 1 -10.84 32.40 -48.29
C MET A 1 -11.52 32.34 -46.91
N LYS A 2 -12.20 31.24 -46.56
CA LYS A 2 -12.78 31.02 -45.21
C LYS A 2 -12.43 29.65 -44.60
N LEU A 3 -11.84 28.74 -45.38
CA LEU A 3 -11.46 27.40 -44.91
C LEU A 3 -10.21 27.35 -44.03
N SER A 4 -9.29 28.33 -44.09
CA SER A 4 -8.03 28.23 -43.34
C SER A 4 -8.19 28.44 -41.83
N ARG A 5 -9.11 29.31 -41.39
CA ARG A 5 -9.30 29.63 -39.96
C ARG A 5 -9.91 28.49 -39.14
N PHE A 6 -10.72 27.63 -39.77
CA PHE A 6 -11.34 26.48 -39.11
C PHE A 6 -10.33 25.36 -38.83
N HIS A 7 -9.38 25.15 -39.74
CA HIS A 7 -8.32 24.15 -39.57
C HIS A 7 -7.32 24.56 -38.49
N THR A 8 -6.98 25.85 -38.38
CA THR A 8 -6.07 26.34 -37.33
C THR A 8 -6.68 26.21 -35.93
N LEU A 9 -7.99 26.45 -35.78
CA LEU A 9 -8.71 26.30 -34.51
C LEU A 9 -8.82 24.83 -34.07
N PHE A 10 -9.07 23.92 -35.00
CA PHE A 10 -9.16 22.49 -34.71
C PHE A 10 -7.80 21.90 -34.32
N LEU A 11 -6.72 22.29 -35.00
CA LEU A 11 -5.36 21.86 -34.66
C LEU A 11 -4.93 22.36 -33.26
N ALA A 12 -5.28 23.60 -32.92
CA ALA A 12 -4.97 24.17 -31.61
C ALA A 12 -5.74 23.47 -30.47
N LEU A 13 -6.99 23.07 -30.73
CA LEU A 13 -7.81 22.32 -29.77
C LEU A 13 -7.25 20.90 -29.54
N CYS A 14 -6.83 20.20 -30.59
CA CYS A 14 -6.17 18.90 -30.48
C CYS A 14 -4.82 18.99 -29.75
N ALA A 15 -4.02 20.03 -30.02
CA ALA A 15 -2.75 20.26 -29.33
C ALA A 15 -2.94 20.55 -27.83
N ALA A 16 -3.98 21.33 -27.47
CA ALA A 16 -4.32 21.58 -26.07
C ALA A 16 -4.81 20.31 -25.34
N TRP A 17 -5.55 19.44 -26.04
CA TRP A 17 -5.99 18.14 -25.50
C TRP A 17 -4.82 17.17 -25.29
N LEU A 18 -3.86 17.15 -26.22
CA LEU A 18 -2.61 16.37 -26.09
C LEU A 18 -1.72 16.86 -24.95
N LEU A 19 -1.66 18.17 -24.70
CA LEU A 19 -0.88 18.73 -23.59
C LEU A 19 -1.52 18.44 -22.22
N LEU A 20 -2.85 18.34 -22.14
CA LEU A 20 -3.57 17.98 -20.92
C LEU A 20 -3.53 16.47 -20.61
N SER A 21 -3.31 15.61 -21.61
CA SER A 21 -3.17 14.17 -21.40
C SER A 21 -1.74 13.74 -21.03
N LEU A 22 -0.74 14.61 -21.21
CA LEU A 22 0.66 14.32 -20.87
C LEU A 22 0.99 14.45 -19.37
N SER A 23 0.16 15.11 -18.56
CA SER A 23 0.39 15.21 -17.10
C SER A 23 -0.08 13.98 -16.31
N ALA A 24 -0.58 12.93 -16.97
CA ALA A 24 -1.12 11.74 -16.31
C ALA A 24 -0.14 10.55 -16.21
N CYS A 25 1.07 10.65 -16.77
CA CYS A 25 2.05 9.56 -16.77
C CYS A 25 3.36 9.99 -16.10
N GLY A 26 3.30 10.23 -14.80
CA GLY A 26 4.50 10.51 -13.99
C GLY A 26 4.32 10.24 -12.51
N GLY A 27 3.31 9.45 -12.12
CA GLY A 27 3.13 9.04 -10.74
C GLY A 27 4.31 8.17 -10.33
N GLY A 28 5.20 8.71 -9.51
CA GLY A 28 6.25 7.94 -8.86
C GLY A 28 5.68 6.77 -8.06
N ASN A 29 6.56 5.85 -7.66
CA ASN A 29 6.16 4.77 -6.75
C ASN A 29 5.53 5.36 -5.50
N VAL A 30 4.40 4.79 -5.08
CA VAL A 30 3.75 5.13 -3.81
C VAL A 30 4.70 4.81 -2.67
N THR A 31 4.77 5.66 -1.67
CA THR A 31 5.49 5.39 -0.42
C THR A 31 4.50 5.01 0.67
N VAL A 32 5.00 4.50 1.80
CA VAL A 32 4.13 4.20 2.94
C VAL A 32 3.40 5.45 3.47
N ALA A 33 3.98 6.64 3.28
CA ALA A 33 3.36 7.90 3.69
C ALA A 33 2.13 8.30 2.85
N ASP A 34 2.00 7.77 1.63
CA ASP A 34 0.85 8.07 0.75
C ASP A 34 -0.30 7.05 0.92
N LEU A 35 -0.11 6.02 1.75
CA LEU A 35 -1.12 5.01 2.02
C LEU A 35 -2.19 5.54 2.97
N PRO A 36 -3.46 5.12 2.82
CA PRO A 36 -4.51 5.50 3.74
C PRO A 36 -4.18 5.00 5.15
N THR A 37 -4.26 5.89 6.13
CA THR A 37 -4.07 5.56 7.55
C THR A 37 -5.44 5.34 8.19
N TYR A 38 -5.58 4.24 8.93
CA TYR A 38 -6.83 3.94 9.64
C TYR A 38 -7.16 5.06 10.64
N PRO A 39 -8.44 5.47 10.78
CA PRO A 39 -8.81 6.56 11.69
C PRO A 39 -8.31 6.32 13.12
N ASP A 40 -7.79 7.38 13.73
CA ASP A 40 -7.23 7.38 15.10
C ASP A 40 -6.08 6.39 15.34
N ALA A 41 -5.51 5.79 14.28
CA ALA A 41 -4.32 4.97 14.39
C ALA A 41 -3.09 5.85 14.68
N VAL A 42 -2.29 5.44 15.66
CA VAL A 42 -1.09 6.16 16.07
C VAL A 42 0.13 5.44 15.53
N ARG A 43 0.92 6.11 14.70
CA ARG A 43 2.17 5.56 14.18
C ARG A 43 3.15 5.28 15.32
N LEU A 44 3.70 4.08 15.35
CA LEU A 44 4.75 3.71 16.31
C LEU A 44 6.12 4.17 15.81
N GLN A 45 6.94 4.67 16.72
CA GLN A 45 8.33 5.04 16.44
C GLN A 45 9.30 4.07 17.09
N ALA A 46 10.49 3.93 16.50
CA ALA A 46 11.56 3.17 17.13
C ALA A 46 11.91 3.78 18.50
N GLY A 47 12.13 2.92 19.48
CA GLY A 47 12.34 3.27 20.88
C GLY A 47 11.05 3.40 21.71
N GLU A 48 9.87 3.44 21.08
CA GLU A 48 8.58 3.50 21.78
C GLU A 48 7.94 2.11 21.96
N ASP A 49 8.20 1.19 21.02
CA ASP A 49 7.54 -0.12 20.96
C ASP A 49 8.47 -1.18 20.33
N PRO A 50 8.58 -2.40 20.90
CA PRO A 50 9.41 -3.47 20.34
C PRO A 50 9.07 -3.86 18.89
N ILE A 51 7.80 -3.70 18.48
CA ILE A 51 7.39 -3.95 17.09
C ILE A 51 8.08 -2.94 16.17
N ALA A 52 8.05 -1.64 16.52
CA ALA A 52 8.68 -0.60 15.72
C ALA A 52 10.20 -0.75 15.66
N ASP A 53 10.83 -1.17 16.76
CA ASP A 53 12.26 -1.48 16.79
C ASP A 53 12.62 -2.62 15.83
N THR A 54 11.83 -3.68 15.83
CA THR A 54 12.02 -4.82 14.93
C THR A 54 11.87 -4.40 13.47
N LEU A 55 10.86 -3.58 13.14
CA LEU A 55 10.67 -3.08 11.78
C LEU A 55 11.81 -2.16 11.33
N ALA A 56 12.32 -1.30 12.22
CA ALA A 56 13.47 -0.45 11.93
C ALA A 56 14.72 -1.30 11.62
N GLN A 57 14.96 -2.37 12.38
CA GLN A 57 16.04 -3.31 12.11
C GLN A 57 15.86 -4.04 10.77
N ASN A 58 14.64 -4.50 10.46
CA ASN A 58 14.34 -5.16 9.18
C ASN A 58 14.60 -4.23 8.00
N MET A 59 14.18 -2.95 8.08
CA MET A 59 14.44 -1.96 7.04
C MET A 59 15.94 -1.70 6.87
N ALA A 60 16.70 -1.60 7.96
CA ALA A 60 18.15 -1.42 7.90
C ALA A 60 18.86 -2.63 7.26
N GLN A 61 18.44 -3.85 7.59
CA GLN A 61 18.97 -5.07 6.97
C GLN A 61 18.64 -5.15 5.48
N ASN A 62 17.40 -4.82 5.10
CA ASN A 62 17.00 -4.78 3.69
C ASN A 62 17.84 -3.76 2.91
N ALA A 63 18.02 -2.55 3.44
CA ALA A 63 18.83 -1.51 2.82
C ALA A 63 20.30 -1.96 2.64
N ALA A 64 20.88 -2.64 3.64
CA ALA A 64 22.23 -3.17 3.55
C ALA A 64 22.36 -4.26 2.46
N MET A 65 21.38 -5.16 2.38
CA MET A 65 21.35 -6.23 1.36
C MET A 65 21.23 -5.66 -0.06
N THR A 66 20.28 -4.75 -0.28
CA THR A 66 20.09 -4.10 -1.59
C THR A 66 21.34 -3.33 -2.02
N SER A 67 22.00 -2.64 -1.08
CA SER A 67 23.26 -1.94 -1.35
C SER A 67 24.39 -2.90 -1.72
N GLY A 68 24.49 -4.04 -1.04
CA GLY A 68 25.48 -5.08 -1.33
C GLY A 68 25.31 -5.76 -2.69
N MET A 69 24.10 -5.78 -3.23
CA MET A 69 23.77 -6.27 -4.57
C MET A 69 23.89 -5.21 -5.67
N GLY A 70 24.48 -4.04 -5.37
CA GLY A 70 24.64 -2.95 -6.34
C GLY A 70 23.31 -2.26 -6.70
N GLY A 71 22.34 -2.25 -5.78
CA GLY A 71 21.01 -1.68 -6.02
C GLY A 71 20.05 -2.59 -6.77
N LEU A 72 20.45 -3.84 -7.06
CA LEU A 72 19.61 -4.85 -7.69
C LEU A 72 18.81 -5.58 -6.60
N GLY A 73 17.67 -5.01 -6.25
CA GLY A 73 16.74 -5.56 -5.27
C GLY A 73 15.68 -4.51 -5.00
N GLY A 74 14.42 -4.88 -5.04
CA GLY A 74 13.30 -3.97 -4.77
C GLY A 74 13.45 -3.20 -3.45
N SER A 75 12.63 -2.18 -3.26
CA SER A 75 12.57 -1.47 -1.98
C SER A 75 11.47 -2.04 -1.09
N ILE A 76 11.75 -2.15 0.20
CA ILE A 76 10.75 -2.46 1.22
C ILE A 76 10.68 -1.28 2.17
N GLU A 77 9.49 -0.74 2.35
CA GLU A 77 9.16 0.24 3.37
C GLU A 77 8.20 -0.40 4.38
N GLN A 78 8.48 -0.26 5.68
CA GLN A 78 7.64 -0.81 6.74
C GLN A 78 7.31 0.22 7.80
N VAL A 79 6.11 0.10 8.37
CA VAL A 79 5.67 0.92 9.51
C VAL A 79 4.71 0.10 10.37
N ALA A 80 4.64 0.41 11.65
CA ALA A 80 3.59 -0.08 12.53
C ALA A 80 2.75 1.07 13.08
N PHE A 81 1.48 0.78 13.36
CA PHE A 81 0.55 1.65 14.03
C PHE A 81 -0.11 0.90 15.19
N ARG A 82 -0.36 1.61 16.28
CA ARG A 82 -1.33 1.21 17.30
C ARG A 82 -2.71 1.58 16.80
N LEU A 83 -3.62 0.62 16.72
CA LEU A 83 -5.01 0.86 16.31
C LEU A 83 -5.87 1.26 17.51
N PRO A 84 -7.05 1.87 17.29
CA PRO A 84 -8.04 2.04 18.35
C PRO A 84 -8.41 0.71 19.00
N ALA A 85 -8.67 0.73 20.30
CA ALA A 85 -9.04 -0.48 21.04
C ALA A 85 -10.29 -1.14 20.43
N GLY A 86 -10.29 -2.46 20.37
CA GLY A 86 -11.40 -3.24 19.81
C GLY A 86 -11.55 -3.17 18.28
N THR A 87 -10.65 -2.49 17.54
CA THR A 87 -10.67 -2.49 16.07
C THR A 87 -10.59 -3.93 15.54
N THR A 88 -11.61 -4.37 14.82
CA THR A 88 -11.66 -5.73 14.25
C THR A 88 -10.96 -5.81 12.91
N TRP A 89 -10.75 -7.02 12.40
CA TRP A 89 -10.28 -7.21 11.03
C TRP A 89 -11.25 -6.68 9.99
N ASP A 90 -12.56 -6.91 10.20
CA ASP A 90 -13.57 -6.48 9.24
C ASP A 90 -13.63 -4.97 9.12
N ASP A 91 -13.49 -4.23 10.24
CA ASP A 91 -13.40 -2.76 10.23
C ASP A 91 -12.17 -2.27 9.46
N LEU A 92 -11.00 -2.82 9.80
CA LEU A 92 -9.72 -2.45 9.19
C LEU A 92 -9.69 -2.79 7.70
N ASN A 93 -10.04 -4.01 7.33
CA ASN A 93 -10.04 -4.50 5.96
C ASN A 93 -11.09 -3.76 5.13
N GLY A 94 -12.29 -3.51 5.69
CA GLY A 94 -13.33 -2.72 5.02
C GLY A 94 -12.89 -1.29 4.74
N PHE A 95 -12.19 -0.64 5.68
CA PHE A 95 -11.57 0.67 5.46
C PHE A 95 -10.51 0.60 4.36
N LEU A 96 -9.50 -0.27 4.51
CA LEU A 96 -8.38 -0.36 3.57
C LEU A 96 -8.84 -0.73 2.16
N SER A 97 -9.68 -1.75 2.00
CA SER A 97 -10.20 -2.15 0.68
C SER A 97 -10.95 -1.02 -0.01
N ARG A 98 -11.71 -0.19 0.73
CA ARG A 98 -12.41 0.97 0.14
C ARG A 98 -11.42 2.05 -0.30
N GLU A 99 -10.54 2.50 0.60
CA GLU A 99 -9.61 3.60 0.31
C GLU A 99 -8.58 3.21 -0.75
N LEU A 100 -8.01 2.01 -0.66
CA LEU A 100 -7.02 1.51 -1.61
C LEU A 100 -7.64 1.30 -3.00
N LYS A 101 -8.85 0.75 -3.08
CA LYS A 101 -9.57 0.61 -4.36
C LYS A 101 -9.86 1.98 -4.98
N ALA A 102 -10.27 2.97 -4.18
CA ALA A 102 -10.45 4.34 -4.66
C ALA A 102 -9.14 4.96 -5.18
N ALA A 103 -8.00 4.59 -4.57
CA ALA A 103 -6.66 4.97 -4.99
C ALA A 103 -6.07 4.10 -6.14
N GLY A 104 -6.87 3.19 -6.72
CA GLY A 104 -6.49 2.38 -7.89
C GLY A 104 -5.68 1.12 -7.57
N TRP A 105 -5.69 0.66 -6.32
CA TRP A 105 -5.11 -0.62 -5.93
C TRP A 105 -6.10 -1.76 -6.21
N SER A 106 -5.55 -2.95 -6.46
CA SER A 106 -6.32 -4.19 -6.63
C SER A 106 -6.02 -5.15 -5.48
N GLU A 107 -6.99 -5.94 -5.05
CA GLU A 107 -6.78 -6.96 -4.01
C GLU A 107 -5.85 -8.08 -4.51
N GLY A 108 -5.10 -8.67 -3.58
CA GLY A 108 -4.15 -9.75 -3.82
C GLY A 108 -2.77 -9.29 -4.30
N MET A 109 -1.91 -10.28 -4.59
CA MET A 109 -0.52 -10.05 -5.01
C MET A 109 -0.36 -9.66 -6.49
N GLY A 110 -1.46 -9.55 -7.24
CA GLY A 110 -1.46 -9.36 -8.68
C GLY A 110 -1.12 -10.63 -9.47
N GLY A 111 -1.12 -10.53 -10.79
CA GLY A 111 -0.81 -11.64 -11.70
C GLY A 111 -1.86 -12.77 -11.74
N PRO A 112 -1.57 -13.87 -12.47
CA PRO A 112 -2.54 -14.94 -12.78
C PRO A 112 -3.06 -15.72 -11.55
N GLY A 113 -2.39 -15.63 -10.40
CA GLY A 113 -2.75 -16.34 -9.16
C GLY A 113 -3.25 -15.44 -8.02
N GLY A 114 -3.32 -14.12 -8.22
CA GLY A 114 -3.61 -13.17 -7.14
C GLY A 114 -4.94 -13.44 -6.42
N ASN A 115 -5.99 -13.75 -7.17
CA ASN A 115 -7.32 -14.02 -6.61
C ASN A 115 -7.37 -15.29 -5.75
N LEU A 116 -6.58 -16.31 -6.10
CA LEU A 116 -6.51 -17.55 -5.31
C LEU A 116 -5.79 -17.31 -3.98
N ALA A 117 -4.71 -16.52 -4.01
CA ALA A 117 -4.00 -16.14 -2.79
C ALA A 117 -4.90 -15.33 -1.84
N SER A 118 -5.69 -14.38 -2.36
CA SER A 118 -6.65 -13.62 -1.54
C SER A 118 -7.70 -14.49 -0.87
N GLN A 119 -8.22 -15.51 -1.57
CA GLN A 119 -9.19 -16.46 -0.99
C GLN A 119 -8.57 -17.33 0.11
N ALA A 120 -7.34 -17.81 -0.10
CA ALA A 120 -6.61 -18.56 0.91
C ALA A 120 -6.33 -17.70 2.16
N LEU A 121 -5.97 -16.43 1.98
CA LEU A 121 -5.77 -15.48 3.08
C LEU A 121 -7.07 -15.21 3.84
N ALA A 122 -8.20 -15.01 3.15
CA ALA A 122 -9.49 -14.82 3.80
C ALA A 122 -9.86 -16.02 4.69
N SER A 123 -9.62 -17.24 4.19
CA SER A 123 -9.83 -18.46 4.99
C SER A 123 -8.87 -18.56 6.18
N ALA A 124 -7.61 -18.14 6.01
CA ALA A 124 -6.63 -18.14 7.10
C ALA A 124 -7.00 -17.13 8.20
N ASN A 125 -7.45 -15.93 7.80
CA ASN A 125 -7.86 -14.88 8.74
C ASN A 125 -9.08 -15.29 9.57
N ALA A 126 -10.02 -16.02 8.98
CA ALA A 126 -11.20 -16.52 9.69
C ALA A 126 -10.87 -17.53 10.80
N GLY A 127 -9.69 -18.17 10.74
CA GLY A 127 -9.24 -19.13 11.74
C GLY A 127 -8.20 -18.58 12.73
N ASN A 128 -7.82 -17.30 12.62
CA ASN A 128 -6.73 -16.73 13.40
C ASN A 128 -6.98 -15.26 13.77
N ASP A 129 -7.54 -15.03 14.95
CA ASP A 129 -7.80 -13.67 15.46
C ASP A 129 -6.54 -12.95 15.96
N MET A 130 -5.43 -13.68 16.11
CA MET A 130 -4.16 -13.13 16.59
C MET A 130 -3.37 -12.45 15.47
N VAL A 131 -3.46 -13.00 14.26
CA VAL A 131 -2.75 -12.51 13.08
C VAL A 131 -3.65 -12.62 11.86
N GLN A 132 -3.99 -11.47 11.28
CA GLN A 132 -4.82 -11.40 10.09
C GLN A 132 -4.08 -10.58 9.03
N THR A 133 -4.13 -11.04 7.78
CA THR A 133 -3.30 -10.51 6.70
C THR A 133 -4.14 -10.08 5.52
N GLY A 134 -3.79 -8.92 4.94
CA GLY A 134 -4.38 -8.40 3.72
C GLY A 134 -3.29 -8.06 2.71
N MET A 135 -3.58 -8.21 1.42
CA MET A 135 -2.65 -7.88 0.36
C MET A 135 -3.35 -7.10 -0.75
N TRP A 136 -2.67 -6.09 -1.26
CA TRP A 136 -3.08 -5.33 -2.43
C TRP A 136 -1.88 -5.09 -3.36
N ASN A 137 -2.15 -4.86 -4.63
CA ASN A 137 -1.14 -4.54 -5.62
C ASN A 137 -1.53 -3.29 -6.42
N LYS A 138 -0.49 -2.57 -6.85
CA LYS A 138 -0.60 -1.44 -7.79
C LYS A 138 0.65 -1.39 -8.65
N GLY A 139 0.51 -1.76 -9.92
CA GLY A 139 1.65 -1.86 -10.83
C GLY A 139 2.67 -2.90 -10.33
N LYS A 140 3.89 -2.46 -10.01
CA LYS A 140 4.96 -3.32 -9.47
C LYS A 140 5.03 -3.34 -7.95
N GLN A 141 4.10 -2.65 -7.28
CA GLN A 141 4.08 -2.54 -5.84
C GLN A 141 3.10 -3.54 -5.24
N ILE A 142 3.53 -4.18 -4.16
CA ILE A 142 2.71 -5.07 -3.34
C ILE A 142 2.67 -4.48 -1.93
N LEU A 143 1.46 -4.18 -1.47
CA LEU A 143 1.15 -3.78 -0.12
C LEU A 143 0.69 -5.02 0.64
N THR A 144 1.38 -5.35 1.72
CA THR A 144 0.96 -6.36 2.69
C THR A 144 0.67 -5.67 4.01
N VAL A 145 -0.48 -5.96 4.61
CA VAL A 145 -0.83 -5.49 5.95
C VAL A 145 -1.06 -6.66 6.88
N TYR A 146 -0.70 -6.47 8.14
CA TYR A 146 -0.97 -7.41 9.21
C TYR A 146 -1.73 -6.69 10.33
N ARG A 147 -2.89 -7.21 10.73
CA ARG A 147 -3.48 -6.91 12.03
C ARG A 147 -2.94 -7.93 13.02
N LEU A 148 -2.32 -7.45 14.07
CA LEU A 148 -1.78 -8.26 15.15
C LEU A 148 -2.51 -7.91 16.44
N THR A 149 -2.73 -8.93 17.26
CA THR A 149 -3.26 -8.76 18.61
C THR A 149 -2.29 -9.41 19.59
N ASP A 150 -1.97 -8.75 20.71
CA ASP A 150 -1.11 -9.34 21.76
C ASP A 150 -1.96 -10.35 22.55
N PRO A 151 -1.52 -11.61 22.75
CA PRO A 151 -2.27 -12.57 23.56
C PRO A 151 -2.48 -12.11 25.01
N ASN A 152 -1.61 -11.23 25.51
CA ASN A 152 -1.69 -10.65 26.85
C ASN A 152 -2.50 -9.34 26.88
N ASN A 153 -2.84 -8.77 25.72
CA ASN A 153 -3.62 -7.55 25.59
C ASN A 153 -4.44 -7.57 24.28
N VAL A 154 -5.47 -8.42 24.26
CA VAL A 154 -6.30 -8.66 23.08
C VAL A 154 -7.14 -7.45 22.67
N ASP A 155 -7.32 -6.48 23.56
CA ASP A 155 -8.08 -5.27 23.30
C ASP A 155 -7.28 -4.23 22.50
N GLN A 156 -5.94 -4.38 22.43
CA GLN A 156 -5.04 -3.45 21.76
C GLN A 156 -4.46 -4.07 20.48
N PRO A 157 -5.13 -3.89 19.32
CA PRO A 157 -4.58 -4.34 18.06
C PRO A 157 -3.50 -3.39 17.53
N TYR A 158 -2.61 -3.95 16.72
CA TYR A 158 -1.57 -3.27 15.98
C TYR A 158 -1.74 -3.53 14.49
N LEU A 159 -1.38 -2.55 13.67
CA LEU A 159 -1.31 -2.65 12.22
C LEU A 159 0.14 -2.57 11.81
N ILE A 160 0.66 -3.60 11.14
CA ILE A 160 1.93 -3.52 10.42
C ILE A 160 1.62 -3.35 8.93
N VAL A 161 2.27 -2.38 8.30
CA VAL A 161 2.19 -2.12 6.88
C VAL A 161 3.56 -2.36 6.26
N SER A 162 3.61 -3.16 5.21
CA SER A 162 4.81 -3.47 4.44
C SER A 162 4.56 -3.23 2.97
N LEU A 163 5.26 -2.27 2.39
CA LEU A 163 5.16 -1.91 0.98
C LEU A 163 6.43 -2.36 0.27
N ASN A 164 6.29 -3.31 -0.65
CA ASN A 164 7.36 -3.78 -1.52
C ASN A 164 7.21 -3.19 -2.91
N THR A 165 8.29 -2.68 -3.49
CA THR A 165 8.37 -2.27 -4.89
C THR A 165 9.39 -3.13 -5.62
N ASN A 166 8.94 -3.87 -6.64
CA ASN A 166 9.80 -4.69 -7.51
C ASN A 166 10.29 -3.98 -8.78
#